data_AF-A0A554XKN6-F1
#
_entry.id   AF-A0A554XKN6-F1
#
_cell.length_a   1.000
_cell.length_b   1.000
_cell.length_c   1.000
_cell.angle_alpha   90.00
_cell.angle_beta   90.00
_cell.angle_gamma   90.00
#
_symmetry.space_group_name_H-M   'P 1'
#
loop_
_entity.id
_entity.type
_entity.pdbx_description
1 polymer ?
#
loop_
_entity_poly.entity_id
_entity_poly.type
_entity_poly.pdbx_seq_one_letter_code
_entity_poly.pdbx_strand_id
1 'polypeptide(L)' 'MERVDAVVVGAGVIGLAVARALAQAGWQTVVLERERAIGTGISSRNSEVIHAGLYYAPGSR' A
#
# COMPACT_ATOMS: atom_id res chain seq x y z
N MET A 1 14.14 11.64 -21.87
CA MET A 1 13.95 10.58 -20.85
C MET A 1 12.83 11.06 -19.95
N GLU A 2 11.72 10.34 -19.87
CA GLU A 2 10.67 10.66 -18.89
C GLU A 2 11.18 10.32 -17.48
N ARG A 3 10.80 11.14 -16.49
CA ARG A 3 11.13 10.98 -15.08
C ARG A 3 9.84 11.03 -14.28
N VAL A 4 9.82 10.26 -13.20
CA VAL A 4 8.72 10.21 -12.23
C VAL A 4 9.31 10.47 -10.85
N ASP A 5 8.55 11.09 -9.96
CA ASP A 5 9.05 11.47 -8.62
C ASP A 5 9.13 10.26 -7.68
N ALA A 6 8.20 9.30 -7.83
CA ALA A 6 8.19 8.07 -7.06
C ALA A 6 7.74 6.85 -7.86
N VAL A 7 8.32 5.70 -7.51
CA VAL A 7 7.87 4.38 -7.96
C VAL A 7 7.57 3.54 -6.73
N VAL A 8 6.35 3.00 -6.65
CA VAL A 8 5.93 2.04 -5.62
C VAL A 8 5.82 0.66 -6.26
N VAL A 9 6.54 -0.32 -5.73
CA VAL A 9 6.51 -1.71 -6.22
C VAL A 9 5.62 -2.55 -5.32
N GLY A 10 4.55 -3.08 -5.90
CA GLY A 10 3.49 -3.86 -5.25
C GLY A 10 2.22 -3.04 -5.07
N ALA A 11 1.11 -3.50 -5.68
CA ALA A 11 -0.23 -2.94 -5.54
C ALA A 11 -1.07 -3.73 -4.52
N GLY A 12 -0.45 -4.14 -3.41
CA GLY A 12 -1.17 -4.55 -2.19
C GLY A 12 -1.67 -3.34 -1.40
N VAL A 13 -2.46 -3.57 -0.34
CA VAL A 13 -3.11 -2.52 0.47
C VAL A 13 -2.11 -1.48 1.01
N ILE A 14 -0.93 -1.91 1.47
CA ILE A 14 0.10 -0.99 1.97
C ILE A 14 0.73 -0.20 0.83
N GLY A 15 1.08 -0.84 -0.29
CA GLY A 15 1.66 -0.16 -1.45
C GLY A 15 0.72 0.91 -2.02
N LEU A 16 -0.58 0.59 -2.13
CA LEU A 16 -1.59 1.55 -2.57
C LEU A 16 -1.78 2.70 -1.57
N ALA A 17 -1.74 2.43 -0.26
CA ALA A 17 -1.80 3.47 0.76
C ALA A 17 -0.61 4.44 0.67
N VAL A 18 0.61 3.91 0.46
CA VAL A 18 1.81 4.71 0.25
C VAL A 18 1.72 5.52 -1.05
N ALA A 19 1.36 4.89 -2.16
CA ALA A 19 1.21 5.57 -3.45
C ALA A 19 0.18 6.70 -3.39
N ARG A 20 -0.94 6.48 -2.68
CA ARG A 20 -1.95 7.51 -2.43
C ARG A 20 -1.37 8.68 -1.64
N ALA A 21 -0.61 8.42 -0.57
CA ALA A 21 -0.02 9.48 0.24
C ALA A 21 0.99 10.33 -0.57
N LEU A 22 1.82 9.69 -1.40
CA LEU A 22 2.77 10.37 -2.27
C LEU A 22 2.07 11.21 -3.34
N ALA A 23 1.06 10.64 -4.01
CA ALA A 23 0.26 11.38 -4.99
C ALA A 23 -0.47 12.58 -4.35
N GLN A 24 -0.99 12.43 -3.13
CA GLN A 24 -1.60 13.54 -2.38
C GLN A 24 -0.59 14.62 -1.97
N ALA A 25 0.68 14.26 -1.80
CA ALA A 25 1.77 15.21 -1.58
C ALA A 25 2.27 15.89 -2.87
N GLY A 26 1.63 15.61 -4.02
CA GLY A 26 1.95 16.23 -5.31
C GLY A 26 3.00 15.50 -6.14
N TRP A 27 3.41 14.29 -5.74
CA TRP A 27 4.44 13.54 -6.43
C TRP A 27 3.85 12.76 -7.61
N GLN A 28 4.46 12.88 -8.79
CA GLN A 28 4.13 12.04 -9.93
C GLN A 28 4.55 10.60 -9.62
N THR A 29 3.57 9.79 -9.20
CA THR A 29 3.80 8.47 -8.62
C THR A 29 3.35 7.38 -9.56
N VAL A 30 4.21 6.39 -9.83
CA VAL A 30 3.89 5.19 -10.61
C VAL A 30 3.83 3.98 -9.68
N VAL A 31 2.83 3.13 -9.84
CA VAL A 31 2.73 1.85 -9.13
C VAL A 31 2.99 0.71 -10.10
N LEU A 32 3.86 -0.22 -9.73
CA LEU A 32 4.16 -1.43 -10.48
C LEU A 32 3.61 -2.64 -9.73
N GLU A 33 2.82 -3.48 -10.41
CA GLU A 33 2.32 -4.74 -9.88
C GLU A 33 2.69 -5.86 -10.86
N ARG A 34 3.16 -6.97 -10.30
CA ARG A 34 3.48 -8.18 -11.06
C ARG A 34 2.21 -8.85 -11.58
N GLU A 35 1.18 -8.87 -10.75
CA GLU A 35 -0.08 -9.54 -11.02
C GLU A 35 -0.99 -8.70 -11.94
N ARG A 36 -1.98 -9.36 -12.55
CA ARG A 36 -2.90 -8.72 -13.51
C ARG A 36 -3.89 -7.73 -12.87
N ALA A 37 -4.03 -7.77 -11.55
CA ALA A 37 -4.93 -6.93 -10.78
C ALA A 37 -4.31 -6.57 -9.43
N ILE A 38 -4.78 -5.48 -8.84
CA ILE A 38 -4.35 -5.05 -7.51
C ILE A 38 -4.86 -6.01 -6.43
N GLY A 39 -4.17 -6.05 -5.29
CA GLY A 39 -4.64 -6.74 -4.09
C GLY A 39 -4.72 -8.26 -4.15
N THR A 40 -4.28 -8.90 -5.25
CA THR A 40 -4.38 -10.36 -5.46
C THR A 40 -3.46 -11.20 -4.55
N GLY A 41 -2.46 -10.57 -3.92
CA GLY A 41 -1.59 -11.18 -2.92
C GLY A 41 -2.24 -11.29 -1.53
N ILE A 42 -1.44 -11.11 -0.46
CA ILE A 42 -1.91 -11.21 0.94
C ILE A 42 -3.08 -10.25 1.25
N SER A 43 -3.18 -9.14 0.53
CA SER A 43 -4.28 -8.18 0.68
C SER A 43 -5.68 -8.75 0.37
N SER A 44 -5.80 -9.87 -0.35
CA SER A 44 -7.06 -10.61 -0.55
C SER A 44 -7.13 -11.92 0.23
N ARG A 45 -6.13 -12.21 1.07
CA ARG A 45 -5.98 -13.46 1.82
C ARG A 45 -5.80 -13.18 3.31
N ASN A 46 -6.73 -12.41 3.86
CA ASN A 46 -6.82 -12.04 5.26
C ASN A 46 -8.29 -12.07 5.70
N SER A 47 -8.56 -11.85 6.98
CA SER A 47 -9.93 -11.94 7.54
C SER A 47 -10.78 -10.69 7.31
N GLU A 48 -10.23 -9.64 6.68
CA GLU A 48 -10.89 -8.34 6.47
C GLU A 48 -11.36 -7.65 7.78
N VAL A 49 -10.76 -8.04 8.92
CA VAL A 49 -11.07 -7.47 10.24
C VAL A 49 -10.28 -6.19 10.46
N ILE A 50 -10.98 -5.10 10.75
CA ILE A 50 -10.38 -3.88 11.32
C ILE A 50 -10.20 -4.12 12.82
N HIS A 51 -8.98 -4.43 13.23
CA HIS A 51 -8.67 -4.75 14.63
C HIS A 51 -8.72 -3.50 15.53
N ALA A 52 -9.36 -3.62 16.70
CA ALA A 52 -9.33 -2.61 17.76
C ALA A 52 -8.01 -2.57 18.56
N GLY A 53 -7.08 -3.49 18.27
CA GLY A 53 -5.75 -3.53 18.89
C GLY A 53 -5.67 -4.00 20.34
N LEU A 54 -6.66 -4.78 20.81
CA LEU A 54 -6.78 -5.21 22.21
C LEU A 54 -5.57 -5.98 22.78
N TYR A 55 -4.79 -6.65 21.94
CA TYR A 55 -3.69 -7.54 22.36
C TYR A 55 -2.31 -7.12 21.83
N TYR A 56 -2.19 -5.91 21.27
CA TYR A 56 -0.88 -5.39 20.90
C TYR A 56 -0.08 -5.03 22.14
N ALA A 57 1.25 -5.12 22.07
CA ALA A 57 2.12 -4.81 23.20
C ALA A 57 1.88 -3.34 23.66
N PRO A 58 1.88 -3.05 24.97
CA PRO A 58 1.75 -1.69 25.44
C PRO A 58 2.77 -0.75 24.77
N GLY A 59 2.28 0.34 24.17
CA GLY A 59 3.10 1.32 23.45
C GLY A 59 3.31 1.06 21.95
N SER A 60 2.69 0.02 21.37
CA SER A 60 2.65 -0.15 19.91
C SER A 60 2.03 1.07 19.21
N ARG A 61 2.61 1.48 18.07
CA ARG A 61 2.14 2.57 17.19
C ARG A 61 1.92 2.05 15.78
#